data_AF-A0A7S0KWP0-F1
#
_entry.id   AF-A0A7S0KWP0-F1
#
_cell.length_a   1.000
_cell.length_b   1.000
_cell.length_c   1.000
_cell.angle_alpha   90.00
_cell.angle_beta   90.00
_cell.angle_gamma   90.00
#
_symmetry.space_group_name_H-M   'P 1'
#
loop_
_entity.id
_entity.type
_entity.pdbx_description
1 polymer ?
#
loop_
_entity_poly.entity_id
_entity_poly.type
_entity_poly.pdbx_seq_one_letter_code
_entity_poly.pdbx_strand_id
1 'polypeptide(L)'
;RRDDRSLLENKSKFVLCKASSGHKHALEEVFADPAILDRMTETKVAKEVSVLQKFMRMIETDPERAFYGYLHVSKANEQQAVDSLLVTDELFRNSDVATRKKYVELVESVRESGGNVYVFSSMHISGKQLQQVSGVAAILRYPLPDLEELEELAEQHEDDVDSYVSTDDDEEKAEERIKEDMQDMGF
;
A
#
# COMPACT_ATOMS: atom_id res chain seq x y z
N ARG A 1 12.67 -45.52 5.29
CA ARG A 1 12.84 -45.23 3.85
C ARG A 1 11.49 -45.30 3.11
N ARG A 2 10.42 -44.68 3.63
CA ARG A 2 9.13 -44.49 2.91
C ARG A 2 8.70 -43.02 2.86
N ASP A 3 9.45 -42.13 3.49
CA ASP A 3 9.07 -40.73 3.70
C ASP A 3 9.48 -39.81 2.54
N ASP A 4 10.39 -40.24 1.67
CA ASP A 4 10.90 -39.42 0.55
C ASP A 4 9.96 -39.39 -0.67
N ARG A 5 8.90 -40.21 -0.67
CA ARG A 5 7.98 -40.33 -1.81
C ARG A 5 7.24 -39.01 -2.06
N SER A 6 6.80 -38.34 -1.01
CA SER A 6 6.13 -37.04 -1.09
C SER A 6 7.07 -35.94 -1.60
N LEU A 7 8.36 -35.99 -1.26
CA LEU A 7 9.36 -35.04 -1.75
C LEU A 7 9.65 -35.25 -3.24
N LEU A 8 9.74 -36.50 -3.69
CA LEU A 8 9.94 -36.84 -5.10
C LEU A 8 8.74 -36.45 -5.96
N GLU A 9 7.52 -36.68 -5.47
CA GLU A 9 6.28 -36.28 -6.15
C GLU A 9 6.16 -34.74 -6.27
N ASN A 10 6.68 -34.00 -5.29
CA ASN A 10 6.67 -32.52 -5.28
C ASN A 10 7.98 -31.88 -5.74
N LYS A 11 8.90 -32.64 -6.35
CA LYS A 11 10.24 -32.15 -6.73
C LYS A 11 10.19 -30.90 -7.62
N SER A 12 9.16 -30.77 -8.47
CA SER A 12 8.95 -29.62 -9.35
C SER A 12 8.64 -28.31 -8.63
N LYS A 13 8.19 -28.36 -7.37
CA LYS A 13 7.92 -27.18 -6.54
C LYS A 13 9.18 -26.59 -5.92
N PHE A 14 10.27 -27.35 -5.86
CA PHE A 14 11.55 -26.87 -5.34
C PHE A 14 12.29 -26.12 -6.45
N VAL A 15 12.62 -24.85 -6.17
CA VAL A 15 13.35 -24.00 -7.09
C VAL A 15 14.65 -23.56 -6.44
N LEU A 16 15.75 -23.72 -7.15
CA LEU A 16 17.04 -23.18 -6.74
C LEU A 16 17.06 -21.69 -7.12
N CYS A 17 17.21 -20.83 -6.12
CA CYS A 17 17.35 -19.39 -6.30
C CYS A 17 18.70 -18.92 -5.75
N LYS A 18 19.20 -17.80 -6.28
CA LYS A 18 20.38 -17.12 -5.74
C LYS A 18 19.91 -16.13 -4.68
N ALA A 19 20.62 -16.07 -3.57
CA ALA A 19 20.39 -15.10 -2.51
C ALA A 19 21.74 -14.55 -2.06
N SER A 20 21.82 -13.25 -1.81
CA SER A 20 23.01 -12.57 -1.29
C SER A 20 23.31 -12.91 0.18
N SER A 21 22.29 -13.25 0.98
CA SER A 21 22.46 -13.64 2.39
C SER A 21 21.35 -14.60 2.88
N GLY A 22 21.47 -15.12 4.10
CA GLY A 22 20.44 -15.95 4.76
C GLY A 22 19.46 -15.15 5.63
N HIS A 23 19.46 -13.82 5.56
CA HIS A 23 18.60 -12.95 6.36
C HIS A 23 17.29 -12.62 5.62
N LYS A 24 16.28 -12.10 6.33
CA LYS A 24 14.94 -11.81 5.78
C LYS A 24 14.96 -10.94 4.51
N HIS A 25 15.88 -9.98 4.42
CA HIS A 25 16.00 -9.07 3.27
C HIS A 25 16.41 -9.78 1.99
N ALA A 26 17.16 -10.88 2.06
CA ALA A 26 17.53 -11.63 0.86
C ALA A 26 16.32 -12.28 0.17
N LEU A 27 15.19 -12.40 0.86
CA LEU A 27 13.94 -12.87 0.26
C LEU A 27 13.41 -11.87 -0.77
N GLU A 28 13.67 -10.57 -0.61
CA GLU A 28 13.28 -9.54 -1.59
C GLU A 28 14.06 -9.71 -2.90
N GLU A 29 15.36 -9.98 -2.82
CA GLU A 29 16.19 -10.27 -3.98
C GLU A 29 15.68 -11.49 -4.74
N VAL A 30 15.31 -12.54 -4.01
CA VAL A 30 14.75 -13.76 -4.59
C VAL A 30 13.40 -13.48 -5.28
N PHE A 31 12.54 -12.65 -4.70
CA PHE A 31 11.27 -12.26 -5.30
C PHE A 31 11.42 -11.27 -6.46
N ALA A 32 12.54 -10.56 -6.57
CA ALA A 32 12.84 -9.71 -7.72
C ALA A 32 13.39 -10.50 -8.92
N ASP A 33 13.81 -11.76 -8.73
CA ASP A 33 14.31 -12.60 -9.82
C ASP A 33 13.17 -12.95 -10.80
N PRO A 34 13.28 -12.56 -12.09
CA PRO A 34 12.25 -12.85 -13.09
C PRO A 34 11.97 -14.36 -13.23
N ALA A 35 12.96 -15.24 -13.00
CA ALA A 35 12.76 -16.68 -13.07
C ALA A 35 11.84 -17.23 -11.97
N ILE A 36 11.76 -16.53 -10.83
CA ILE A 36 10.86 -16.85 -9.72
C ILE A 36 9.50 -16.17 -9.90
N LEU A 37 9.50 -14.91 -10.35
CA LEU A 37 8.28 -14.15 -10.65
C LEU A 37 7.41 -14.87 -11.68
N ASP A 38 7.99 -15.39 -12.76
CA ASP A 38 7.27 -16.14 -13.80
C ASP A 38 6.60 -17.42 -13.26
N ARG A 39 7.10 -17.97 -12.16
CA ARG A 39 6.49 -19.12 -11.47
C ARG A 39 5.51 -18.72 -10.37
N MET A 40 5.55 -17.46 -9.94
CA MET A 40 4.75 -16.88 -8.85
C MET A 40 3.73 -15.83 -9.33
N THR A 41 3.51 -15.73 -10.64
CA THR A 41 2.66 -14.71 -11.30
C THR A 41 1.26 -14.61 -10.73
N GLU A 42 0.73 -15.72 -10.18
CA GLU A 42 -0.61 -15.81 -9.60
C GLU A 42 -0.69 -15.49 -8.10
N THR A 43 0.39 -15.00 -7.48
CA THR A 43 0.38 -14.65 -6.05
C THR A 43 0.12 -13.16 -5.84
N LYS A 44 -0.74 -12.83 -4.86
CA LYS A 44 -1.02 -11.45 -4.43
C LYS A 44 0.28 -10.67 -4.13
N VAL A 45 1.22 -11.33 -3.47
CA VAL A 45 2.53 -10.78 -3.09
C VAL A 45 3.36 -10.36 -4.30
N ALA A 46 3.37 -11.16 -5.38
CA ALA A 46 4.11 -10.79 -6.60
C ALA A 46 3.57 -9.48 -7.21
N LYS A 47 2.24 -9.30 -7.21
CA LYS A 47 1.61 -8.05 -7.69
C LYS A 47 2.01 -6.86 -6.81
N GLU A 48 1.89 -7.01 -5.49
CA GLU A 48 2.30 -5.98 -4.52
C GLU A 48 3.75 -5.54 -4.71
N VAL A 49 4.69 -6.49 -4.81
CA VAL A 49 6.12 -6.20 -5.02
C VAL A 49 6.34 -5.49 -6.36
N SER A 50 5.69 -5.94 -7.44
CA SER A 50 5.83 -5.32 -8.76
C SER A 50 5.32 -3.87 -8.80
N VAL A 51 4.21 -3.58 -8.12
CA VAL A 51 3.62 -2.23 -8.05
C VAL A 51 4.49 -1.31 -7.20
N LEU A 52 5.03 -1.80 -6.09
CA LEU A 52 5.96 -1.03 -5.26
C LEU A 52 7.25 -0.70 -6.04
N GLN A 53 7.83 -1.66 -6.76
CA GLN A 53 8.99 -1.40 -7.62
C GLN A 53 8.66 -0.39 -8.74
N LYS A 54 7.47 -0.49 -9.35
CA LYS A 54 6.99 0.49 -10.32
C LYS A 54 6.91 1.88 -9.69
N PHE A 55 6.34 2.01 -8.49
CA PHE A 55 6.26 3.27 -7.77
C PHE A 55 7.64 3.88 -7.49
N MET A 56 8.57 3.10 -6.93
CA MET A 56 9.94 3.56 -6.66
C MET A 56 10.65 4.04 -7.93
N ARG A 57 10.47 3.31 -9.04
CA ARG A 57 11.01 3.72 -10.34
C ARG A 57 10.36 5.00 -10.87
N MET A 58 9.06 5.19 -10.65
CA MET A 58 8.35 6.40 -11.07
C MET A 58 8.87 7.62 -10.32
N ILE A 59 9.15 7.53 -9.02
CA ILE A 59 9.79 8.64 -8.27
C ILE A 59 11.11 9.07 -8.93
N GLU A 60 11.92 8.10 -9.37
CA GLU A 60 13.22 8.39 -10.00
C GLU A 60 13.11 8.95 -11.42
N THR A 61 12.08 8.56 -12.17
CA THR A 61 11.97 8.84 -13.61
C THR A 61 11.02 9.98 -13.96
N ASP A 62 9.92 10.11 -13.20
CA ASP A 62 8.81 11.03 -13.45
C ASP A 62 8.13 11.37 -12.10
N PRO A 63 8.73 12.27 -11.31
CA PRO A 63 8.27 12.58 -9.95
C PRO A 63 6.86 13.18 -9.92
N GLU A 64 6.44 13.88 -10.98
CA GLU A 64 5.11 14.49 -11.11
C GLU A 64 3.96 13.46 -11.18
N ARG A 65 4.29 12.16 -11.25
CA ARG A 65 3.33 11.05 -11.35
C ARG A 65 3.38 10.08 -10.17
N ALA A 66 4.23 10.30 -9.18
CA ALA A 66 4.34 9.43 -8.02
C ALA A 66 4.28 10.27 -6.75
N PHE A 67 3.14 10.21 -6.07
CA PHE A 67 2.92 10.94 -4.83
C PHE A 67 2.84 10.00 -3.64
N TYR A 68 3.29 10.48 -2.48
CA TYR A 68 3.15 9.83 -1.19
C TYR A 68 2.61 10.81 -0.16
N GLY A 69 2.05 10.29 0.92
CA GLY A 69 1.38 11.08 1.95
C GLY A 69 -0.11 11.32 1.67
N TYR A 70 -0.89 11.41 2.75
CA TYR A 70 -2.34 11.49 2.66
C TYR A 70 -2.82 12.72 1.88
N LEU A 71 -2.26 13.90 2.16
CA LEU A 71 -2.69 15.16 1.56
C LEU A 71 -2.53 15.16 0.03
N HIS A 72 -1.36 14.74 -0.45
CA HIS A 72 -1.05 14.68 -1.87
C HIS A 72 -1.92 13.65 -2.60
N VAL A 73 -2.06 12.46 -2.01
CA VAL A 73 -2.88 11.39 -2.58
C VAL A 73 -4.37 11.76 -2.60
N SER A 74 -4.87 12.43 -1.56
CA SER A 74 -6.27 12.90 -1.52
C SER A 74 -6.56 13.90 -2.64
N LYS A 75 -5.66 14.86 -2.87
CA LYS A 75 -5.82 15.84 -3.95
C LYS A 75 -5.73 15.21 -5.32
N ALA A 76 -4.82 14.25 -5.50
CA ALA A 76 -4.75 13.48 -6.73
C ALA A 76 -6.04 12.66 -6.98
N ASN A 77 -6.68 12.17 -5.91
CA ASN A 77 -7.96 11.48 -5.99
C ASN A 77 -9.13 12.43 -6.32
N GLU A 78 -9.15 13.66 -5.78
CA GLU A 78 -10.12 14.70 -6.16
C GLU A 78 -10.09 15.02 -7.67
N GLN A 79 -8.90 14.98 -8.27
CA GLN A 79 -8.72 15.14 -9.72
C GLN A 79 -8.88 13.82 -10.52
N GLN A 80 -9.23 12.72 -9.85
CA GLN A 80 -9.36 11.39 -10.44
C GLN A 80 -8.10 10.94 -11.22
N ALA A 81 -6.93 11.36 -10.76
CA ALA A 81 -5.65 11.09 -11.39
C ALA A 81 -5.03 9.75 -10.96
N VAL A 82 -5.56 9.13 -9.90
CA VAL A 82 -4.98 7.91 -9.31
C VAL A 82 -5.17 6.71 -10.23
N ASP A 83 -4.05 6.08 -10.63
CA ASP A 83 -4.02 4.80 -11.34
C ASP A 83 -3.97 3.63 -10.35
N SER A 84 -2.97 3.66 -9.48
CA SER A 84 -2.70 2.61 -8.50
C SER A 84 -2.47 3.24 -7.13
N LEU A 85 -3.31 2.91 -6.15
CA LEU A 85 -3.18 3.31 -4.76
C LEU A 85 -2.50 2.19 -3.97
N LEU A 86 -1.48 2.54 -3.20
CA LEU A 86 -0.74 1.67 -2.30
C LEU A 86 -1.01 2.11 -0.86
N VAL A 87 -1.54 1.23 -0.02
CA VAL A 87 -1.87 1.54 1.38
C VAL A 87 -1.39 0.40 2.27
N THR A 88 -0.83 0.70 3.44
CA THR A 88 -0.53 -0.34 4.44
C THR A 88 -1.70 -0.65 5.37
N ASP A 89 -1.82 -1.93 5.76
CA ASP A 89 -2.84 -2.41 6.69
C ASP A 89 -2.81 -1.74 8.09
N GLU A 90 -1.64 -1.26 8.50
CA GLU A 90 -1.44 -0.55 9.78
C GLU A 90 -2.27 0.75 9.86
N LEU A 91 -2.45 1.46 8.73
CA LEU A 91 -3.23 2.70 8.69
C LEU A 91 -4.72 2.46 8.99
N PHE A 92 -5.23 1.26 8.73
CA PHE A 92 -6.60 0.89 9.10
C PHE A 92 -6.72 0.37 10.53
N ARG A 93 -5.60 0.05 11.19
CA ARG A 93 -5.56 -0.46 12.57
C ARG A 93 -5.20 0.62 13.59
N ASN A 94 -5.05 1.87 13.17
CA ASN A 94 -4.74 2.99 14.06
C ASN A 94 -5.82 3.14 15.15
N SER A 95 -5.40 3.50 16.37
CA SER A 95 -6.29 3.70 17.52
C SER A 95 -7.23 4.89 17.33
N ASP A 96 -6.82 5.88 16.54
CA ASP A 96 -7.67 7.03 16.24
C ASP A 96 -8.71 6.68 15.16
N VAL A 97 -9.99 6.78 15.54
CA VAL A 97 -11.13 6.49 14.67
C VAL A 97 -11.23 7.49 13.53
N ALA A 98 -10.84 8.75 13.75
CA ALA A 98 -10.94 9.81 12.75
C ALA A 98 -9.99 9.56 11.58
N THR A 99 -8.73 9.23 11.85
CA THR A 99 -7.77 8.83 10.81
C THR A 99 -8.18 7.57 10.07
N ARG A 100 -8.72 6.56 10.77
CA ARG A 100 -9.20 5.33 10.12
C ARG A 100 -10.29 5.62 9.09
N LYS A 101 -11.29 6.44 9.44
CA LYS A 101 -12.37 6.85 8.53
C LYS A 101 -11.83 7.51 7.26
N LYS A 102 -10.91 8.46 7.42
CA LYS A 102 -10.28 9.17 6.28
C LYS A 102 -9.64 8.23 5.27
N TYR A 103 -8.90 7.21 5.73
CA TYR A 103 -8.26 6.25 4.82
C TYR A 103 -9.26 5.27 4.18
N VAL A 104 -10.33 4.90 4.89
CA VAL A 104 -11.40 4.06 4.32
C VAL A 104 -12.12 4.83 3.21
N GLU A 105 -12.53 6.07 3.46
CA GLU A 105 -13.17 6.96 2.48
C GLU A 105 -12.28 7.18 1.24
N LEU A 106 -10.97 7.36 1.44
CA LEU A 106 -10.02 7.48 0.32
C LEU A 106 -9.97 6.22 -0.54
N VAL A 107 -9.94 5.04 0.08
CA VAL A 107 -9.89 3.76 -0.65
C VAL A 107 -11.17 3.52 -1.42
N GLU A 108 -12.32 3.82 -0.84
CA GLU A 108 -13.63 3.72 -1.51
C GLU A 108 -13.68 4.67 -2.70
N SER A 109 -13.31 5.94 -2.50
CA SER A 109 -13.33 6.95 -3.56
C SER A 109 -12.39 6.61 -4.74
N VAL A 110 -11.22 6.03 -4.47
CA VAL A 110 -10.31 5.55 -5.53
C VAL A 110 -10.92 4.38 -6.29
N ARG A 111 -11.59 3.44 -5.61
CA ARG A 111 -12.29 2.32 -6.27
C ARG A 111 -13.45 2.81 -7.14
N GLU A 112 -14.23 3.77 -6.66
CA GLU A 112 -15.31 4.39 -7.44
C GLU A 112 -14.79 5.12 -8.68
N SER A 113 -13.62 5.77 -8.56
CA SER A 113 -12.92 6.41 -9.69
C SER A 113 -12.25 5.40 -10.65
N GLY A 114 -12.35 4.10 -10.38
CA GLY A 114 -11.78 3.03 -11.19
C GLY A 114 -10.27 2.86 -11.05
N GLY A 115 -9.68 3.34 -9.97
CA GLY A 115 -8.28 3.10 -9.63
C GLY A 115 -8.07 1.71 -9.00
N ASN A 116 -6.86 1.17 -9.14
CA ASN A 116 -6.49 -0.11 -8.54
C ASN A 116 -5.97 0.09 -7.13
N VAL A 117 -6.57 -0.56 -6.13
CA VAL A 117 -6.12 -0.46 -4.74
C VAL A 117 -5.34 -1.70 -4.33
N TYR A 118 -4.13 -1.48 -3.82
CA TYR A 118 -3.24 -2.50 -3.29
C TYR A 118 -3.02 -2.26 -1.79
N VAL A 119 -3.47 -3.22 -0.98
CA VAL A 119 -3.26 -3.17 0.47
C VAL A 119 -2.11 -4.09 0.84
N PHE A 120 -1.05 -3.48 1.36
CA PHE A 120 0.19 -4.12 1.78
C PHE A 120 0.12 -4.49 3.25
N SER A 121 0.60 -5.69 3.59
CA SER A 121 0.76 -6.02 5.01
C SER A 121 2.06 -5.43 5.57
N SER A 122 1.95 -4.72 6.67
CA SER A 122 3.05 -4.24 7.52
C SER A 122 4.03 -5.35 7.96
N MET A 123 3.56 -6.60 8.02
CA MET A 123 4.40 -7.76 8.32
C MET A 123 5.27 -8.20 7.13
N HIS A 124 4.87 -7.87 5.91
CA HIS A 124 5.64 -8.14 4.71
C HIS A 124 6.69 -7.04 4.46
N ILE A 125 7.78 -7.40 3.80
CA ILE A 125 8.92 -6.48 3.64
C ILE A 125 8.54 -5.32 2.70
N SER A 126 7.72 -5.57 1.66
CA SER A 126 7.17 -4.50 0.82
C SER A 126 6.28 -3.52 1.59
N GLY A 127 5.51 -4.00 2.59
CA GLY A 127 4.74 -3.12 3.46
C GLY A 127 5.62 -2.25 4.35
N LYS A 128 6.73 -2.81 4.88
CA LYS A 128 7.72 -2.04 5.65
C LYS A 128 8.40 -0.96 4.81
N GLN A 129 8.73 -1.27 3.55
CA GLN A 129 9.26 -0.28 2.62
C GLN A 129 8.25 0.84 2.35
N LEU A 130 6.98 0.50 2.12
CA LEU A 130 5.91 1.50 1.95
C LEU A 130 5.72 2.36 3.20
N GLN A 131 5.86 1.81 4.41
CA GLN A 131 5.80 2.57 5.66
C GLN A 131 6.93 3.61 5.79
N GLN A 132 8.11 3.31 5.25
CA GLN A 132 9.22 4.28 5.24
C GLN A 132 8.90 5.52 4.39
N VAL A 133 7.99 5.38 3.43
CA VAL A 133 7.47 6.48 2.58
C VAL A 133 6.04 6.84 2.96
N SER A 134 5.78 6.98 4.27
CA SER A 134 4.51 7.39 4.90
C SER A 134 3.38 6.35 4.97
N GLY A 135 3.51 5.17 4.38
CA GLY A 135 2.49 4.11 4.43
C GLY A 135 1.31 4.28 3.47
N VAL A 136 1.24 5.41 2.76
CA VAL A 136 0.25 5.68 1.70
C VAL A 136 0.94 6.32 0.51
N ALA A 137 0.72 5.76 -0.68
CA ALA A 137 1.29 6.26 -1.92
C ALA A 137 0.36 6.02 -3.11
N ALA A 138 0.53 6.78 -4.17
CA ALA A 138 -0.22 6.63 -5.40
C ALA A 138 0.67 6.84 -6.63
N ILE A 139 0.41 6.01 -7.65
CA ILE A 139 0.90 6.23 -9.00
C ILE A 139 -0.24 6.88 -9.78
N LEU A 140 0.06 7.96 -10.52
CA LEU A 140 -0.91 8.70 -11.30
C LEU A 140 -0.92 8.32 -12.78
N ARG A 141 -2.10 8.48 -13.38
CA ARG A 141 -2.36 8.29 -14.81
C ARG A 141 -1.67 9.36 -15.65
N TYR A 142 -1.67 10.60 -15.17
CA TYR A 142 -1.10 11.78 -15.81
C TYR A 142 -0.33 12.63 -14.77
N PRO A 143 0.69 13.39 -15.19
CA PRO A 143 1.45 14.25 -14.28
C PRO A 143 0.58 15.39 -13.73
N LEU A 144 0.75 15.70 -12.45
CA LEU A 144 0.10 16.83 -11.78
C LEU A 144 1.18 17.83 -11.31
N PRO A 145 1.47 18.88 -12.10
CA PRO A 145 2.49 19.86 -11.75
C PRO A 145 2.06 20.77 -10.58
N ASP A 146 0.75 20.92 -10.32
CA ASP A 146 0.19 21.90 -9.39
C ASP A 146 0.23 21.50 -7.91
N LEU A 147 0.92 20.42 -7.54
CA LEU A 147 0.95 19.93 -6.13
C LEU A 147 2.19 20.37 -5.35
N GLU A 148 3.29 20.75 -6.01
CA GLU A 148 4.47 21.34 -5.34
C GLU A 148 4.14 22.70 -4.69
N GLU A 149 3.27 23.52 -5.31
CA GLU A 149 2.77 24.79 -4.72
C GLU A 149 1.98 24.58 -3.42
N LEU A 150 1.60 23.33 -3.12
CA LEU A 150 0.75 22.99 -1.99
C LEU A 150 1.54 22.54 -0.75
N GLU A 151 2.77 22.06 -0.95
CA GLU A 151 3.75 21.88 0.15
C GLU A 151 4.07 23.24 0.80
N GLU A 152 4.23 24.30 0.00
CA GLU A 152 4.48 25.67 0.51
C GLU A 152 3.30 26.25 1.31
N LEU A 153 2.07 25.81 1.03
CA LEU A 153 0.86 26.23 1.76
C LEU A 153 0.61 25.40 3.02
N ALA A 154 1.03 24.12 3.03
CA ALA A 154 0.89 23.25 4.19
C ALA A 154 1.86 23.64 5.32
N GLU A 155 3.09 24.05 4.99
CA GLU A 155 4.07 24.58 5.97
C GLU A 155 3.59 25.87 6.67
N GLN A 156 2.61 26.58 6.11
CA GLN A 156 2.04 27.80 6.69
C GLN A 156 0.82 27.55 7.60
N HIS A 157 0.30 26.32 7.65
CA HIS A 157 -0.99 26.01 8.31
C HIS A 157 -0.90 24.96 9.44
N GLU A 158 0.29 24.57 9.89
CA GLU A 158 0.47 23.63 11.03
C GLU A 158 0.05 24.18 12.41
N ASP A 159 -0.30 25.47 12.54
CA ASP A 159 -0.60 26.10 13.84
C ASP A 159 -2.07 25.98 14.33
N ASP A 160 -3.03 25.47 13.54
CA ASP A 160 -4.49 25.62 13.83
C ASP A 160 -5.31 24.31 14.05
N VAL A 161 -4.73 23.11 14.03
CA VAL A 161 -5.52 21.84 13.93
C VAL A 161 -5.85 21.16 15.27
N ASP A 162 -5.71 21.82 16.43
CA ASP A 162 -5.89 21.16 17.75
C ASP A 162 -7.27 21.38 18.41
N SER A 163 -8.35 21.63 17.64
CA SER A 163 -9.69 21.75 18.23
C SER A 163 -10.81 21.11 17.41
N TYR A 164 -10.99 19.79 17.53
CA TYR A 164 -12.31 19.19 17.34
C TYR A 164 -12.53 18.10 18.39
N VAL A 165 -13.41 18.40 19.35
CA VAL A 165 -13.87 17.47 20.38
C VAL A 165 -14.97 16.60 19.77
N SER A 166 -14.72 15.29 19.65
CA SER A 166 -15.75 14.30 19.29
C SER A 166 -16.43 13.76 20.55
N THR A 167 -17.75 13.56 20.48
CA THR A 167 -18.56 12.97 21.56
C THR A 167 -18.57 11.45 21.46
N ASP A 168 -18.43 10.77 22.61
CA ASP A 168 -18.20 9.32 22.75
C ASP A 168 -19.27 8.42 22.09
N ASP A 169 -20.51 8.90 21.91
CA ASP A 169 -21.62 8.09 21.34
C ASP A 169 -21.51 7.83 19.81
N ASP A 170 -20.71 8.61 19.07
CA ASP A 170 -20.52 8.44 17.62
C ASP A 170 -19.38 7.49 17.25
N GLU A 171 -18.54 7.11 18.22
CA GLU A 171 -17.39 6.20 18.00
C GLU A 171 -17.83 4.74 17.91
N GLU A 172 -18.67 4.26 18.84
CA GLU A 172 -19.07 2.84 18.89
C GLU A 172 -19.78 2.38 17.62
N LYS A 173 -20.70 3.21 17.11
CA LYS A 173 -21.47 2.92 15.90
C LYS A 173 -20.63 3.00 14.63
N ALA A 174 -19.60 3.84 14.63
CA ALA A 174 -18.67 3.93 13.53
C ALA A 174 -17.71 2.73 13.50
N GLU A 175 -17.29 2.24 14.66
CA GLU A 175 -16.43 1.06 14.73
C GLU A 175 -17.11 -0.20 14.21
N GLU A 176 -18.41 -0.38 14.47
CA GLU A 176 -19.17 -1.52 13.95
C GLU A 176 -19.25 -1.49 12.42
N ARG A 177 -19.54 -0.32 11.84
CA ARG A 177 -19.60 -0.16 10.38
C ARG A 177 -18.24 -0.39 9.72
N ILE A 178 -17.18 0.18 10.30
CA ILE A 178 -15.82 -0.03 9.79
C ILE A 178 -15.41 -1.51 9.87
N LYS A 179 -15.80 -2.23 10.93
CA LYS A 179 -15.53 -3.68 11.05
C LYS A 179 -16.27 -4.50 9.99
N GLU A 180 -17.50 -4.11 9.66
CA GLU A 180 -18.30 -4.74 8.61
C GLU A 180 -17.67 -4.48 7.22
N ASP A 181 -17.32 -3.23 6.91
CA ASP A 181 -16.67 -2.85 5.66
C ASP A 181 -15.29 -3.51 5.49
N MET A 182 -14.53 -3.68 6.59
CA MET A 182 -13.25 -4.40 6.58
C MET A 182 -13.43 -5.91 6.31
N GLN A 183 -14.51 -6.53 6.80
CA GLN A 183 -14.84 -7.93 6.52
C GLN A 183 -15.22 -8.15 5.05
N ASP A 184 -16.02 -7.25 4.48
CA ASP A 184 -16.41 -7.30 3.07
C ASP A 184 -15.23 -7.07 2.12
N MET A 185 -14.19 -6.35 2.59
CA MET A 185 -12.93 -6.18 1.89
C MET A 185 -11.96 -7.37 2.01
N GLY A 186 -12.32 -8.43 2.76
CA GLY A 186 -11.54 -9.66 2.86
C GLY A 186 -10.30 -9.56 3.75
N PHE A 187 -10.37 -8.77 4.84
CA PHE A 187 -9.38 -8.73 5.92
C PHE A 187 -9.74 -9.66 7.09
#